data_AF-A0A7V4KHK6-F1
#
_entry.id   AF-A0A7V4KHK6-F1
#
_cell.length_a   1.000
_cell.length_b   1.000
_cell.length_c   1.000
_cell.angle_alpha   90.00
_cell.angle_beta   90.00
_cell.angle_gamma   90.00
#
_symmetry.space_group_name_H-M   'P 1'
#
loop_
_entity.id
_entity.type
_entity.pdbx_description
1 polymer ?
#
loop_
_entity_poly.entity_id
_entity_poly.type
_entity_poly.pdbx_seq_one_letter_code
_entity_poly.pdbx_strand_id
1 'polypeptide(L)'
;AVKEKKPIFVLDVKKDPRYMYPQIAEKEGLCSMLAVPMIVKDKVIGVLNIYTSEPYEFKDEEIKIIQTIANQAALAIENTRLFEELVVTKEALETKKLVDRAKALLMKHKSMSEEEAHRFLQKKSMDLRKPIKEIASAIILAFEE
;
A
#
# COMPACT_ATOMS: atom_id res chain seq x y z
N ALA A 1 -17.79 2.54 -13.83
CA ALA A 1 -17.62 1.59 -12.73
C ALA A 1 -17.55 2.29 -11.38
N VAL A 2 -16.63 3.25 -11.18
CA VAL A 2 -16.38 3.89 -9.87
C VAL A 2 -17.60 4.64 -9.31
N LYS A 3 -18.17 5.59 -10.07
CA LYS A 3 -19.29 6.43 -9.63
C LYS A 3 -20.54 5.60 -9.29
N GLU A 4 -20.91 4.69 -10.19
CA GLU A 4 -22.11 3.86 -10.07
C GLU A 4 -21.93 2.62 -9.18
N LYS A 5 -20.69 2.30 -8.79
CA LYS A 5 -20.31 1.07 -8.06
C LYS A 5 -20.87 -0.21 -8.70
N LYS A 6 -20.96 -0.22 -10.03
CA LYS A 6 -21.51 -1.33 -10.84
C LYS A 6 -20.61 -1.61 -12.04
N PRO A 7 -20.61 -2.85 -12.56
CA PRO A 7 -20.00 -3.16 -13.85
C PRO A 7 -20.53 -2.23 -14.94
N ILE A 8 -19.63 -1.76 -15.80
CA ILE A 8 -19.99 -1.02 -17.01
C ILE A 8 -19.45 -1.78 -18.21
N PHE A 9 -20.34 -2.08 -19.14
CA PHE A 9 -20.03 -2.70 -20.41
C PHE A 9 -20.05 -1.65 -21.53
N VAL A 10 -19.10 -1.75 -22.46
CA VAL A 10 -19.00 -0.96 -23.68
C VAL A 10 -18.73 -1.92 -24.84
N LEU A 11 -19.63 -1.95 -25.82
CA LEU A 11 -19.51 -2.86 -26.97
C LEU A 11 -18.37 -2.45 -27.92
N ASP A 12 -18.19 -1.15 -28.15
CA ASP A 12 -17.12 -0.63 -29.02
C ASP A 12 -16.49 0.61 -28.38
N VAL A 13 -15.34 0.44 -27.73
CA VAL A 13 -14.62 1.50 -27.03
C VAL A 13 -14.10 2.60 -27.97
N LYS A 14 -13.96 2.31 -29.27
CA LYS A 14 -13.54 3.31 -30.27
C LYS A 14 -14.68 4.27 -30.63
N LYS A 15 -15.92 3.86 -30.39
CA LYS A 15 -17.13 4.64 -30.68
C LYS A 15 -17.76 5.27 -29.44
N ASP A 16 -17.34 4.87 -28.24
CA ASP A 16 -17.88 5.38 -27.00
C ASP A 16 -17.18 6.69 -26.57
N PRO A 17 -17.88 7.83 -26.50
CA PRO A 17 -17.28 9.11 -26.15
C PRO A 17 -16.80 9.18 -24.68
N ARG A 18 -17.22 8.23 -23.83
CA ARG A 18 -16.78 8.13 -22.43
C ARG A 18 -15.42 7.45 -22.30
N TYR A 19 -14.94 6.79 -23.37
CA TYR A 19 -13.65 6.13 -23.37
C TYR A 19 -12.53 7.14 -23.64
N MET A 20 -11.59 7.28 -22.71
CA MET A 20 -10.57 8.34 -22.77
C MET A 20 -9.44 8.07 -23.78
N TYR A 21 -9.26 6.83 -24.24
CA TYR A 21 -8.07 6.42 -24.99
C TYR A 21 -8.38 5.68 -26.29
N PRO A 22 -9.25 6.20 -27.18
CA PRO A 22 -9.66 5.50 -28.41
C PRO A 22 -8.47 5.18 -29.32
N GLN A 23 -7.47 6.06 -29.39
CA GLN A 23 -6.24 5.83 -30.17
C GLN A 23 -5.41 4.65 -29.66
N ILE A 24 -5.40 4.40 -28.35
CA ILE A 24 -4.72 3.24 -27.77
C ILE A 24 -5.53 1.99 -28.08
N ALA A 25 -6.86 2.05 -27.93
CA ALA A 25 -7.72 0.92 -28.29
C ALA A 25 -7.57 0.53 -29.77
N GLU A 26 -7.48 1.50 -30.68
CA GLU A 26 -7.28 1.22 -32.10
C GLU A 26 -5.92 0.56 -32.36
N LYS A 27 -4.84 1.11 -31.78
CA LYS A 27 -3.48 0.57 -31.93
C LYS A 27 -3.34 -0.85 -31.37
N GLU A 28 -3.93 -1.10 -30.20
CA GLU A 28 -3.85 -2.39 -29.49
C GLU A 28 -4.95 -3.37 -29.92
N GLY A 29 -5.78 -3.01 -30.92
CA GLY A 29 -6.83 -3.87 -31.47
C GLY A 29 -7.96 -4.16 -30.47
N LEU A 30 -8.24 -3.26 -29.53
CA LEU A 30 -9.31 -3.39 -28.53
C LEU A 30 -10.66 -2.97 -29.12
N CYS A 31 -11.70 -3.74 -28.84
CA CYS A 31 -13.06 -3.49 -29.31
C CYS A 31 -14.04 -3.35 -28.14
N SER A 32 -14.40 -4.44 -27.44
CA SER A 32 -15.30 -4.34 -26.30
C SER A 32 -14.56 -4.25 -24.99
N MET A 33 -15.21 -3.69 -23.97
CA MET A 33 -14.70 -3.56 -22.62
C MET A 33 -15.77 -3.88 -21.59
N LEU A 34 -15.38 -4.65 -20.57
CA LEU A 34 -16.08 -4.72 -19.30
C LEU A 34 -15.22 -4.09 -18.19
N ALA A 35 -15.72 -3.03 -17.57
CA ALA A 35 -15.09 -2.37 -16.43
C ALA A 35 -15.82 -2.77 -15.14
N VAL A 36 -15.16 -3.55 -14.30
CA VAL A 36 -15.73 -4.13 -13.07
C VAL A 36 -15.10 -3.46 -11.84
N PRO A 37 -15.90 -2.83 -10.96
CA PRO A 37 -15.37 -2.17 -9.77
C PRO A 37 -14.86 -3.21 -8.75
N MET A 38 -13.72 -2.90 -8.14
CA MET A 38 -13.14 -3.66 -7.03
C MET A 38 -13.55 -2.99 -5.73
N ILE A 39 -14.42 -3.62 -4.94
CA ILE A 39 -15.09 -2.99 -3.79
C ILE A 39 -14.73 -3.72 -2.50
N VAL A 40 -14.33 -2.95 -1.48
CA VAL A 40 -14.15 -3.42 -0.10
C VAL A 40 -14.85 -2.45 0.84
N LYS A 41 -15.71 -2.95 1.74
CA LYS A 41 -16.45 -2.13 2.73
C LYS A 41 -17.09 -0.88 2.10
N ASP A 42 -17.84 -1.06 1.02
CA ASP A 42 -18.49 -0.02 0.22
C ASP A 42 -17.59 1.03 -0.45
N LYS A 43 -16.26 0.87 -0.38
CA LYS A 43 -15.29 1.72 -1.05
C LYS A 43 -14.76 1.03 -2.31
N VAL A 44 -14.80 1.74 -3.43
CA VAL A 44 -14.11 1.29 -4.65
C VAL A 44 -12.62 1.56 -4.47
N ILE A 45 -11.81 0.51 -4.46
CA ILE A 45 -10.36 0.61 -4.33
C ILE A 45 -9.64 0.52 -5.70
N GLY A 46 -10.36 0.10 -6.73
CA GLY A 46 -9.82 -0.06 -8.08
C GLY A 46 -10.89 -0.48 -9.09
N VAL A 47 -10.45 -0.71 -10.34
CA VAL A 47 -11.30 -1.20 -11.42
C VAL A 47 -10.53 -2.27 -12.19
N LEU A 48 -11.15 -3.43 -12.38
CA LEU A 48 -10.67 -4.48 -13.27
C LEU A 48 -11.28 -4.24 -14.66
N ASN A 49 -10.44 -3.90 -15.63
CA ASN A 49 -10.85 -3.75 -17.03
C ASN A 49 -10.52 -5.02 -17.80
N ILE A 50 -11.51 -5.54 -18.51
CA ILE A 50 -11.36 -6.66 -19.43
C ILE A 50 -11.68 -6.15 -20.82
N TYR A 51 -10.82 -6.47 -21.77
CA TYR A 51 -10.98 -6.09 -23.16
C TYR A 51 -11.05 -7.32 -24.06
N THR A 52 -11.79 -7.19 -25.16
CA THR A 52 -11.80 -8.16 -26.26
C THR A 52 -11.35 -7.49 -27.54
N SER A 53 -10.79 -8.28 -28.47
CA SER A 53 -10.35 -7.77 -29.78
C SER A 53 -11.49 -7.63 -30.79
N GLU A 54 -12.58 -8.37 -30.57
CA GLU A 54 -13.78 -8.37 -31.40
C GLU A 54 -15.00 -7.93 -30.59
N PRO A 55 -16.08 -7.48 -31.25
CA PRO A 55 -17.34 -7.16 -30.58
C PRO A 55 -17.83 -8.35 -29.76
N TYR A 56 -17.97 -8.14 -28.46
CA TYR A 56 -18.35 -9.18 -27.52
C TYR A 56 -19.32 -8.64 -26.49
N GLU A 57 -20.49 -9.26 -26.39
CA GLU A 57 -21.48 -8.98 -25.36
C GLU A 57 -21.29 -9.94 -24.20
N PHE A 58 -20.84 -9.40 -23.06
CA PHE A 58 -20.69 -10.17 -21.84
C PHE A 58 -22.05 -10.56 -21.28
N LYS A 59 -22.24 -11.85 -21.02
CA LYS A 59 -23.46 -12.36 -20.40
C LYS A 59 -23.47 -12.04 -18.91
N ASP A 60 -24.67 -11.94 -18.33
CA ASP A 60 -24.84 -11.66 -16.90
C ASP A 60 -24.10 -12.65 -15.99
N GLU A 61 -24.02 -13.93 -16.40
CA GLU A 61 -23.28 -14.98 -15.68
C GLU A 61 -21.78 -14.70 -15.66
N GLU A 62 -21.21 -14.30 -16.79
CA GLU A 62 -19.79 -13.95 -16.92
C GLU A 62 -19.47 -12.71 -16.09
N ILE A 63 -20.33 -11.69 -16.16
CA ILE A 63 -20.20 -10.47 -15.34
C ILE A 63 -20.22 -10.81 -13.85
N LYS A 64 -21.10 -11.73 -13.40
CA LYS A 64 -21.15 -12.16 -12.00
C LYS A 64 -19.88 -12.89 -11.55
N ILE A 65 -19.33 -13.77 -12.39
CA ILE A 65 -18.08 -14.48 -12.11
C ILE A 65 -16.94 -13.47 -12.01
N ILE A 66 -16.83 -12.57 -12.98
CA ILE A 66 -15.77 -11.54 -13.00
C ILE A 66 -15.91 -10.60 -11.80
N GLN A 67 -17.14 -10.20 -11.43
CA GLN A 67 -17.38 -9.40 -10.23
C GLN A 67 -16.94 -10.12 -8.96
N THR A 68 -17.14 -11.43 -8.88
CA THR A 68 -16.67 -12.25 -7.75
C THR A 68 -15.14 -12.24 -7.68
N ILE A 69 -14.47 -12.43 -8.82
CA ILE A 69 -13.00 -12.37 -8.91
C ILE A 69 -12.49 -10.97 -8.53
N ALA A 70 -13.12 -9.91 -9.04
CA ALA A 70 -12.77 -8.54 -8.73
C ALA A 70 -12.90 -8.25 -7.22
N ASN A 71 -13.95 -8.77 -6.56
CA ASN A 71 -14.13 -8.62 -5.11
C ASN A 71 -13.04 -9.36 -4.32
N GLN A 72 -12.66 -10.58 -4.74
CA GLN A 72 -11.58 -11.33 -4.08
C GLN A 72 -10.22 -10.63 -4.25
N ALA A 73 -9.92 -10.17 -5.46
CA ALA A 73 -8.72 -9.38 -5.71
C ALA A 73 -8.71 -8.08 -4.90
N ALA A 74 -9.87 -7.42 -4.74
CA ALA A 74 -10.00 -6.22 -3.94
C ALA A 74 -9.64 -6.47 -2.47
N LEU A 75 -10.18 -7.55 -1.89
CA LEU A 75 -9.88 -7.96 -0.53
C LEU A 75 -8.40 -8.30 -0.34
N ALA A 76 -7.79 -9.02 -1.29
CA ALA A 76 -6.37 -9.36 -1.23
C ALA A 76 -5.48 -8.11 -1.25
N ILE A 77 -5.73 -7.17 -2.15
CA ILE A 77 -4.98 -5.91 -2.24
C ILE A 77 -5.13 -5.10 -0.95
N GLU A 78 -6.34 -4.97 -0.44
CA GLU A 78 -6.59 -4.23 0.81
C GLU A 78 -5.91 -4.88 2.01
N ASN A 79 -5.93 -6.22 2.10
CA ASN A 79 -5.25 -6.95 3.15
C ASN A 79 -3.73 -6.77 3.10
N THR A 80 -3.13 -6.82 1.90
CA THR A 80 -1.69 -6.56 1.72
C THR A 80 -1.33 -5.14 2.15
N ARG A 81 -2.13 -4.14 1.74
CA ARG A 81 -1.93 -2.74 2.15
C ARG A 81 -1.99 -2.56 3.67
N LEU A 82 -3.00 -3.15 4.32
CA LEU A 82 -3.15 -3.10 5.77
C LEU A 82 -2.00 -3.82 6.50
N PHE A 83 -1.53 -4.93 5.94
CA PHE A 83 -0.38 -5.66 6.49
C PHE A 83 0.91 -4.84 6.39
N GLU A 84 1.16 -4.19 5.25
CA GLU A 84 2.31 -3.30 5.08
C GLU A 84 2.28 -2.13 6.06
N GLU A 85 1.12 -1.47 6.22
CA GLU A 85 0.93 -0.40 7.21
C GLU A 85 1.19 -0.89 8.65
N LEU A 86 0.73 -2.11 8.97
CA LEU A 86 0.97 -2.73 10.27
C LEU A 86 2.47 -2.98 10.50
N VAL A 87 3.18 -3.52 9.51
CA VAL A 87 4.63 -3.77 9.58
C VAL A 87 5.40 -2.48 9.84
N VAL A 88 5.15 -1.44 9.03
CA VAL A 88 5.82 -0.13 9.17
C VAL A 88 5.54 0.48 10.55
N THR A 89 4.28 0.44 11.00
CA THR A 89 3.90 1.00 12.30
C THR A 89 4.56 0.23 13.45
N LYS A 90 4.63 -1.10 13.35
CA LYS A 90 5.30 -1.95 14.33
C LYS A 90 6.80 -1.65 14.41
N GLU A 91 7.48 -1.53 13.27
CA GLU A 91 8.91 -1.22 13.21
C GLU A 91 9.24 0.17 13.80
N ALA A 92 8.40 1.16 13.52
CA ALA A 92 8.53 2.50 14.10
C ALA A 92 8.35 2.47 15.63
N LEU A 93 7.37 1.71 16.13
CA LEU A 93 7.13 1.55 17.56
C LEU A 93 8.29 0.83 18.26
N GLU A 94 8.81 -0.25 17.67
CA GLU A 94 9.98 -0.97 18.20
C GLU A 94 11.20 -0.07 18.27
N THR A 95 11.47 0.69 17.20
CA THR A 95 12.58 1.63 17.15
C THR A 95 12.44 2.70 18.23
N LYS A 96 11.24 3.26 18.41
CA LYS A 96 10.95 4.22 19.47
C LYS A 96 11.23 3.64 20.85
N LYS A 97 10.73 2.42 21.14
CA LYS A 97 10.96 1.75 22.44
C LYS A 97 12.44 1.55 22.74
N LEU A 98 13.23 1.13 21.75
CA LEU A 98 14.68 0.96 21.90
C LEU A 98 15.36 2.30 22.16
N VAL A 99 15.02 3.34 21.39
CA VAL A 99 15.55 4.70 21.59
C VAL A 99 15.22 5.23 22.98
N ASP A 100 13.99 5.08 23.45
CA ASP A 100 13.56 5.55 24.77
C ASP A 100 14.28 4.80 25.90
N ARG A 101 14.47 3.48 25.77
CA ARG A 101 15.27 2.68 26.74
C ARG A 101 16.74 3.08 26.74
N ALA A 102 17.35 3.27 25.57
CA ALA A 102 18.73 3.70 25.45
C ALA A 102 18.93 5.11 26.06
N LYS A 103 17.99 6.04 25.83
CA LYS A 103 18.00 7.36 26.47
C LYS A 103 17.95 7.24 27.99
N ALA A 104 17.03 6.42 28.53
CA ALA A 104 16.91 6.23 29.97
C ALA A 104 18.21 5.69 30.60
N LEU A 105 18.89 4.75 29.93
CA LEU A 105 20.18 4.23 30.38
C LEU A 105 21.29 5.29 30.34
N LEU A 106 21.34 6.10 29.28
CA LEU A 106 22.27 7.23 29.19
C LEU A 106 22.00 8.26 30.30
N MET A 107 20.74 8.60 30.55
CA MET A 107 20.37 9.51 31.64
C MET A 107 20.81 8.96 32.99
N LYS A 108 20.62 7.66 33.24
CA LYS A 108 20.97 7.01 34.51
C LYS A 108 22.47 6.85 34.73
N HIS A 109 23.22 6.40 33.72
CA HIS A 109 24.63 6.01 33.86
C HIS A 109 25.63 7.10 33.42
N LYS A 110 25.19 8.07 32.61
CA LYS A 110 26.03 9.17 32.12
C LYS A 110 25.54 10.54 32.61
N SER A 111 24.51 10.58 33.47
CA SER A 111 23.90 11.81 34.01
C SER A 111 23.51 12.83 32.93
N MET A 112 23.13 12.35 31.75
CA MET A 112 22.75 13.19 30.62
C MET A 112 21.30 13.66 30.79
N SER A 113 20.97 14.86 30.29
CA SER A 113 19.57 15.26 30.10
C SER A 113 18.92 14.44 28.97
N GLU A 114 17.58 14.44 28.90
CA GLU A 114 16.86 13.76 27.81
C GLU A 114 17.28 14.30 26.42
N GLU A 115 17.45 15.62 26.31
CA GLU A 115 17.85 16.30 25.09
C GLU A 115 19.30 15.98 24.70
N GLU A 116 20.19 15.84 25.68
CA GLU A 116 21.57 15.40 25.46
C GLU A 116 21.62 13.95 25.01
N ALA A 117 20.87 13.06 25.66
CA ALA A 117 20.80 11.64 25.27
C ALA A 117 20.21 11.47 23.87
N HIS A 118 19.18 12.25 23.51
CA HIS A 118 18.62 12.24 22.16
C HIS A 118 19.63 12.72 21.12
N ARG A 119 20.30 13.87 21.36
CA ARG A 119 21.34 14.39 20.46
C ARG A 119 22.51 13.43 20.34
N PHE A 120 22.89 12.75 21.42
CA PHE A 120 23.95 11.75 21.41
C PHE A 120 23.61 10.56 20.49
N LEU A 121 22.40 10.01 20.62
CA LEU A 121 21.93 8.93 19.74
C LEU A 121 21.90 9.35 18.27
N GLN A 122 21.36 10.53 17.95
CA GLN A 122 21.33 11.03 16.58
C GLN A 122 22.74 11.24 16.02
N LYS A 123 23.63 11.88 16.80
CA LYS A 123 25.01 12.10 16.40
C LYS A 123 25.74 10.78 16.14
N LYS A 124 25.59 9.78 17.02
CA LYS A 124 26.17 8.45 16.83
C LYS A 124 25.63 7.72 15.61
N SER A 125 24.33 7.84 15.34
CA SER A 125 23.72 7.29 14.11
C SER A 125 24.32 7.92 12.85
N MET A 126 24.52 9.25 12.83
CA MET A 126 25.14 9.96 11.73
C MET A 126 26.63 9.61 11.55
N ASP A 127 27.41 9.67 12.63
CA ASP A 127 28.85 9.43 12.62
C ASP A 127 29.17 8.00 12.14
N LEU A 128 28.37 7.02 12.57
CA LEU A 128 28.55 5.61 12.21
C LEU A 128 27.78 5.20 10.96
N ARG A 129 26.94 6.09 10.40
CA ARG A 129 26.03 5.82 9.28
C ARG A 129 25.20 4.54 9.48
N LYS A 130 24.74 4.33 10.70
CA LYS A 130 23.93 3.16 11.09
C LYS A 130 22.53 3.61 11.51
N PRO A 131 21.50 2.77 11.28
CA PRO A 131 20.15 3.04 11.76
C PRO A 131 20.15 3.35 13.26
N ILE A 132 19.36 4.34 13.69
CA ILE A 132 19.27 4.71 15.11
C ILE A 132 18.85 3.52 15.99
N LYS A 133 18.08 2.58 15.44
CA LYS A 133 17.70 1.30 16.08
C LYS A 133 18.93 0.49 16.50
N GLU A 134 19.95 0.38 15.65
CA GLU A 134 21.19 -0.36 15.96
C GLU A 134 22.01 0.34 17.05
N ILE A 135 22.10 1.67 16.99
CA ILE A 135 22.82 2.45 18.01
C ILE A 135 22.15 2.28 19.38
N ALA A 136 20.82 2.39 19.43
CA ALA A 136 20.05 2.22 20.64
C ALA A 136 20.26 0.81 21.23
N SER A 137 20.17 -0.24 20.41
CA SER A 137 20.43 -1.62 20.85
C SER A 137 21.84 -1.83 21.40
N ALA A 138 22.86 -1.28 20.74
CA ALA A 138 24.26 -1.40 21.21
C ALA A 138 24.47 -0.71 22.56
N ILE A 139 23.84 0.45 22.77
CA ILE A 139 23.87 1.16 24.05
C ILE A 139 23.18 0.35 25.15
N ILE A 140 22.01 -0.23 24.84
CA ILE A 140 21.29 -1.08 25.80
C ILE A 140 22.18 -2.26 26.23
N LEU A 141 22.79 -2.96 25.28
CA LEU A 141 23.69 -4.09 25.56
C LEU A 141 24.90 -3.66 26.42
N ALA A 142 25.51 -2.50 26.11
CA ALA A 142 26.69 -2.01 26.83
C ALA A 142 26.42 -1.58 28.29
N PHE A 143 25.17 -1.38 28.69
CA PHE A 143 24.78 -1.00 30.06
C PHE A 143 24.01 -2.10 30.80
N GLU A 144 23.74 -3.24 30.14
CA GLU A 144 23.09 -4.42 30.73
C GLU A 144 24.08 -5.53 31.13
N GLU A 145 25.35 -5.40 30.75
CA GLU A 145 26.50 -6.14 31.33
C GLU A 145 27.07 -5.41 32.55
#